data_AF-A0A1Q9V931-F1
#
_entry.id   AF-A0A1Q9V931-F1
#
_cell.length_a   1.000
_cell.length_b   1.000
_cell.length_c   1.000
_cell.angle_alpha   90.00
_cell.angle_beta   90.00
_cell.angle_gamma   90.00
#
_symmetry.space_group_name_H-M   'P 1'
#
loop_
_entity.id
_entity.type
_entity.pdbx_description
1 polymer ?
#
loop_
_entity_poly.entity_id
_entity_poly.type
_entity_poly.pdbx_seq_one_letter_code
_entity_poly.pdbx_strand_id
1 'polypeptide(L)'
;MNNTHDIDRLQSVIAHTYEHGLAGTICSVGTFPNIDTSVHLEERVDFVAWARSVGATNVTRGQYGYLAYGRLSDGTPVTVKTRKSPIPVPEPIVAFTLDEFAAGAGVE
;
A
#
# COMPACT_ATOMS: atom_id res chain seq x y z
N MET A 1 -22.52 -5.79 7.58
CA MET A 1 -22.55 -6.95 6.67
C MET A 1 -21.17 -7.07 6.06
N ASN A 2 -20.37 -8.05 6.49
CA ASN A 2 -19.20 -8.46 5.73
C ASN A 2 -19.74 -9.18 4.50
N ASN A 3 -19.71 -8.52 3.35
CA ASN A 3 -20.09 -9.18 2.10
C ASN A 3 -18.98 -10.18 1.76
N THR A 4 -19.31 -11.38 1.28
CA THR A 4 -18.35 -12.42 0.89
C THR A 4 -17.16 -11.88 0.09
N HIS A 5 -17.40 -10.87 -0.74
CA HIS A 5 -16.37 -10.11 -1.47
C HIS A 5 -15.25 -9.50 -0.61
N ASP A 6 -15.56 -9.03 0.60
CA ASP A 6 -14.54 -8.49 1.52
C ASP A 6 -13.65 -9.61 2.05
N ILE A 7 -14.22 -10.78 2.31
CA ILE A 7 -13.46 -11.97 2.76
C ILE A 7 -12.53 -12.43 1.64
N ASP A 8 -13.04 -12.55 0.41
CA ASP A 8 -12.25 -12.95 -0.76
C ASP A 8 -11.06 -11.99 -0.97
N ARG A 9 -11.31 -10.68 -0.92
CA ARG A 9 -10.25 -9.65 -1.03
C ARG A 9 -9.18 -9.77 0.04
N LEU A 10 -9.58 -10.02 1.29
CA LEU A 10 -8.64 -10.24 2.40
C LEU A 10 -7.82 -11.52 2.18
N GLN A 11 -8.45 -12.59 1.70
CA GLN A 11 -7.76 -13.83 1.36
C GLN A 11 -6.75 -13.64 0.23
N SER A 12 -7.08 -12.84 -0.80
CA SER A 12 -6.15 -12.49 -1.87
C SER A 12 -4.93 -11.73 -1.35
N VAL A 13 -5.13 -10.77 -0.44
CA VAL A 13 -3.99 -10.07 0.21
C VAL A 13 -3.11 -11.05 0.98
N ILE A 14 -3.72 -11.97 1.74
CA ILE A 14 -2.99 -12.99 2.50
C ILE A 14 -2.17 -13.88 1.55
N ALA A 15 -2.80 -14.41 0.49
CA ALA A 15 -2.12 -15.24 -0.50
C ALA A 15 -0.93 -14.51 -1.13
N HIS A 16 -1.12 -13.25 -1.54
CA HIS A 16 -0.08 -12.38 -2.09
C HIS A 16 1.09 -12.19 -1.10
N THR A 17 0.80 -12.05 0.20
CA THR A 17 1.87 -11.90 1.19
C THR A 17 2.77 -13.14 1.29
N TYR A 18 2.20 -14.34 1.13
CA TYR A 18 2.98 -15.57 1.17
C TYR A 18 3.77 -15.76 -0.12
N GLU A 19 3.18 -15.44 -1.27
CA GLU A 19 3.85 -15.52 -2.58
C GLU A 19 5.10 -14.63 -2.64
N HIS A 20 5.02 -13.42 -2.07
CA HIS A 20 6.10 -12.43 -2.14
C HIS A 20 6.96 -12.31 -0.86
N GLY A 21 6.71 -13.13 0.17
CA GLY A 21 7.46 -13.08 1.43
C GLY A 21 7.22 -11.82 2.26
N LEU A 22 6.02 -11.23 2.17
CA LEU A 22 5.64 -9.96 2.80
C LEU A 22 4.80 -10.11 4.08
N ALA A 23 4.52 -11.33 4.52
CA ALA A 23 3.55 -11.60 5.61
C ALA A 23 3.85 -10.86 6.92
N GLY A 24 5.13 -10.63 7.25
CA GLY A 24 5.54 -9.95 8.49
C GLY A 24 5.52 -8.41 8.43
N THR A 25 5.13 -7.83 7.31
CA THR A 25 5.27 -6.37 7.06
C THR A 25 3.95 -5.61 7.17
N ILE A 26 2.81 -6.33 7.21
CA ILE A 26 1.49 -5.74 7.32
C ILE A 26 1.19 -5.39 8.78
N CYS A 27 0.80 -4.14 9.01
CA CYS A 27 0.27 -3.70 10.30
C CYS A 27 -1.25 -3.86 10.36
N SER A 28 -1.96 -3.43 9.32
CA SER A 28 -3.41 -3.62 9.21
C SER A 28 -3.90 -3.63 7.77
N VAL A 29 -5.01 -4.32 7.52
CA VAL A 29 -5.71 -4.34 6.22
C VAL A 29 -7.14 -3.87 6.43
N GLY A 30 -7.63 -3.02 5.52
CA GLY A 30 -9.02 -2.58 5.52
C GLY A 30 -9.62 -2.69 4.12
N THR A 31 -10.84 -3.22 4.02
CA THR A 31 -11.61 -3.25 2.77
C THR A 31 -12.70 -2.19 2.81
N PHE A 32 -12.89 -1.48 1.70
CA PHE A 32 -13.99 -0.54 1.53
C PHE A 32 -14.91 -1.03 0.41
N PRO A 33 -16.26 -1.01 0.61
CA PRO A 33 -17.20 -1.64 -0.33
C PRO A 33 -17.08 -1.16 -1.79
N ASN A 34 -16.61 0.06 -2.04
CA ASN A 34 -16.66 0.72 -3.35
C ASN A 34 -15.33 1.34 -3.81
N ILE A 35 -14.23 1.09 -3.11
CA ILE A 35 -12.94 1.77 -3.39
C ILE A 35 -11.90 0.71 -3.66
N ASP A 36 -11.08 0.35 -2.68
CA ASP A 36 -9.98 -0.60 -2.83
C ASP A 36 -9.69 -1.29 -1.49
N THR A 37 -8.92 -2.38 -1.53
CA THR A 37 -8.34 -2.97 -0.32
C THR A 37 -7.10 -2.16 0.06
N SER A 38 -7.05 -1.64 1.29
CA SER A 38 -5.93 -0.86 1.80
C SER A 38 -5.02 -1.70 2.69
N VAL A 39 -3.74 -1.76 2.36
CA VAL A 39 -2.69 -2.41 3.15
C VAL A 39 -1.85 -1.34 3.83
N HIS A 40 -1.78 -1.36 5.16
CA HIS A 40 -1.04 -0.39 5.96
C HIS A 40 0.25 -1.00 6.49
N LEU A 41 1.36 -0.28 6.30
CA LEU A 41 2.71 -0.66 6.68
C LEU A 41 3.30 0.36 7.67
N GLU A 42 4.18 -0.10 8.56
CA GLU A 42 4.88 0.75 9.54
C GLU A 42 6.16 1.37 8.97
N GLU A 43 6.89 0.66 8.09
CA GLU A 43 8.20 1.09 7.60
C GLU A 43 8.27 1.34 6.09
N ARG A 44 9.23 2.19 5.68
CA ARG A 44 9.45 2.59 4.28
C ARG A 44 10.05 1.47 3.41
N VAL A 45 10.87 0.59 3.98
CA VAL A 45 11.58 -0.45 3.22
C VAL A 45 10.60 -1.48 2.68
N ASP A 46 9.66 -1.92 3.52
CA ASP A 46 8.60 -2.85 3.13
C ASP A 46 7.64 -2.23 2.11
N PHE A 47 7.43 -0.92 2.17
CA PHE A 47 6.58 -0.21 1.22
C PHE A 47 7.06 -0.33 -0.22
N VAL A 48 8.38 -0.25 -0.48
CA VAL A 48 8.91 -0.41 -1.84
C VAL A 48 8.68 -1.82 -2.36
N ALA A 49 8.92 -2.83 -1.53
CA ALA A 49 8.69 -4.23 -1.89
C ALA A 49 7.19 -4.50 -2.18
N TRP A 50 6.30 -3.95 -1.36
CA TRP A 50 4.86 -4.00 -1.59
C TRP A 50 4.42 -3.27 -2.86
N ALA A 51 4.91 -2.06 -3.09
CA ALA A 51 4.58 -1.28 -4.28
C ALA A 51 5.01 -2.05 -5.55
N ARG A 52 6.20 -2.66 -5.54
CA ARG A 52 6.67 -3.50 -6.65
C ARG A 52 5.81 -4.76 -6.83
N SER A 53 5.45 -5.44 -5.75
CA SER A 53 4.70 -6.70 -5.83
C SER A 53 3.30 -6.51 -6.42
N VAL A 54 2.68 -5.34 -6.23
CA VAL A 54 1.38 -4.99 -6.84
C VAL A 54 1.48 -4.30 -8.21
N GLY A 55 2.70 -4.20 -8.77
CA GLY A 55 2.94 -3.56 -10.07
C GLY A 55 2.77 -2.04 -10.08
N ALA A 56 2.88 -1.38 -8.93
CA ALA A 56 2.82 0.09 -8.88
C ALA A 56 4.03 0.69 -9.60
N THR A 57 3.79 1.72 -10.40
CA THR A 57 4.85 2.46 -11.13
C THR A 57 5.13 3.82 -10.51
N ASN A 58 4.16 4.35 -9.76
CA ASN A 58 4.21 5.67 -9.16
C ASN A 58 3.87 5.60 -7.67
N VAL A 59 4.48 6.50 -6.91
CA VAL A 59 4.27 6.68 -5.47
C VAL A 59 3.85 8.13 -5.24
N THR A 60 2.80 8.32 -4.47
CA THR A 60 2.34 9.65 -4.04
C THR A 60 2.65 9.85 -2.57
N ARG A 61 3.32 10.95 -2.22
CA ARG A 61 3.40 11.45 -0.84
C ARG A 61 2.15 12.26 -0.55
N GLY A 62 1.35 11.79 0.39
CA GLY A 62 0.13 12.47 0.84
C GLY A 62 0.20 12.82 2.32
N GLN A 63 -0.88 13.43 2.82
CA GLN A 63 -1.01 13.96 4.18
C GLN A 63 -0.66 12.97 5.31
N TYR A 64 -0.79 11.66 5.08
CA TYR A 64 -0.63 10.63 6.10
C TYR A 64 0.53 9.65 5.84
N GLY A 65 1.35 9.89 4.82
CA GLY A 65 2.45 9.01 4.42
C GLY A 65 2.55 8.81 2.92
N TYR A 66 3.19 7.71 2.52
CA TYR A 66 3.33 7.34 1.12
C TYR A 66 2.18 6.43 0.70
N LEU A 67 1.76 6.56 -0.55
CA LEU A 67 0.70 5.77 -1.17
C LEU A 67 1.17 5.22 -2.50
N ALA A 68 0.91 3.94 -2.74
CA ALA A 68 1.08 3.28 -4.03
C ALA A 68 -0.20 2.53 -4.40
N TYR A 69 -0.57 2.55 -5.67
CA TYR A 69 -1.76 1.86 -6.18
C TYR A 69 -1.34 0.79 -7.19
N GLY A 70 -1.99 -0.37 -7.13
CA GLY A 70 -1.75 -1.46 -8.04
C GLY A 70 -2.81 -2.54 -7.97
N ARG A 71 -2.49 -3.71 -8.51
CA ARG A 71 -3.37 -4.89 -8.49
C ARG A 71 -2.58 -6.13 -8.07
N LEU A 72 -3.24 -7.01 -7.33
CA LEU A 72 -2.72 -8.34 -7.06
C LEU A 72 -2.77 -9.20 -8.34
N SER A 73 -2.15 -10.38 -8.30
CA SER A 73 -2.12 -11.34 -9.41
C SER A 73 -3.52 -11.78 -9.88
N ASP A 74 -4.51 -11.79 -8.97
CA ASP A 74 -5.91 -12.11 -9.25
C ASP A 74 -6.74 -10.91 -9.76
N GLY A 75 -6.12 -9.73 -9.91
CA GLY A 75 -6.76 -8.50 -10.35
C GLY A 75 -7.41 -7.67 -9.24
N THR A 76 -7.36 -8.11 -7.98
CA THR A 76 -7.86 -7.35 -6.83
C THR A 76 -7.13 -6.00 -6.73
N PRO A 77 -7.83 -4.87 -6.74
CA PRO A 77 -7.18 -3.57 -6.65
C PRO A 77 -6.79 -3.27 -5.19
N VAL A 78 -5.56 -2.78 -5.03
CA VAL A 78 -4.93 -2.56 -3.72
C VAL A 78 -4.27 -1.20 -3.67
N THR A 79 -4.46 -0.52 -2.54
CA THR A 79 -3.67 0.65 -2.16
C THR A 79 -2.74 0.28 -1.00
N VAL A 80 -1.44 0.41 -1.22
CA VAL A 80 -0.41 0.25 -0.20
C VAL A 80 -0.12 1.60 0.42
N LYS A 81 -0.09 1.70 1.75
CA LYS A 81 0.13 2.96 2.47
C LYS A 81 1.11 2.77 3.63
N THR A 82 2.02 3.72 3.83
CA THR A 82 2.72 3.84 5.11
C THR A 82 1.98 4.78 6.04
N ARG A 83 2.10 4.58 7.36
CA ARG A 83 1.59 5.52 8.35
C ARG A 83 2.71 6.46 8.80
N LYS A 84 2.64 7.74 8.45
CA LYS A 84 3.47 8.79 9.09
C LYS A 84 2.81 9.20 10.41
N SER A 85 3.64 9.64 11.36
CA SER A 85 3.28 10.09 12.72
C SER A 85 1.94 10.85 12.80
N PRO A 86 1.14 10.70 13.88
CA PRO A 86 -0.25 11.19 13.97
C PRO A 86 -0.43 12.72 13.93
N ILE A 87 0.62 13.49 13.71
CA ILE A 87 0.53 14.95 13.59
C ILE A 87 0.16 15.28 12.14
N PRO A 88 -1.07 15.76 11.86
CA PRO A 88 -1.46 16.16 10.51
C PRO A 88 -0.71 17.46 10.17
N VAL A 89 0.43 17.32 9.51
CA VAL A 89 1.03 18.44 8.77
C VAL A 89 0.45 18.37 7.36
N PRO A 90 -0.20 19.45 6.86
CA PRO A 90 -0.60 19.51 5.47
C PRO A 90 0.66 19.55 4.60
N GLU A 91 1.06 18.39 4.08
CA GLU A 91 2.13 18.27 3.10
C GLU A 91 1.55 18.45 1.69
N PRO A 92 2.25 19.15 0.78
CA PRO A 92 1.86 19.16 -0.63
C PRO A 92 1.85 17.73 -1.17
N ILE A 93 0.87 17.42 -2.03
CA ILE A 93 0.82 16.13 -2.71
C ILE A 93 1.93 16.13 -3.76
N VAL A 94 2.88 15.21 -3.64
CA VAL A 94 3.98 15.05 -4.59
C VAL A 94 3.97 13.62 -5.12
N ALA A 95 4.11 13.47 -6.43
CA ALA A 95 4.22 12.17 -7.09
C ALA A 95 5.67 11.94 -7.56
N PHE A 96 6.11 10.70 -7.43
CA PHE A 96 7.41 10.23 -7.88
C PHE A 96 7.22 8.89 -8.60
N THR A 97 8.13 8.53 -9.48
CA THR A 97 8.25 7.15 -9.92
C THR A 97 8.68 6.26 -8.74
N LEU A 98 8.36 4.97 -8.81
CA LEU A 98 8.76 4.03 -7.75
C LEU A 98 10.29 3.95 -7.59
N ASP A 99 11.04 4.11 -8.68
CA ASP A 99 12.51 4.08 -8.63
C ASP A 99 13.09 5.36 -8.03
N GLU A 100 12.55 6.54 -8.34
CA GLU A 100 12.93 7.79 -7.65
C GLU A 100 12.65 7.68 -6.14
N PHE A 101 11.49 7.16 -5.79
CA PHE A 101 11.12 6.93 -4.39
C PHE A 101 12.07 5.93 -3.70
N ALA A 102 12.43 4.84 -4.36
CA ALA A 102 13.38 3.85 -3.85
C ALA A 102 14.80 4.44 -3.71
N ALA A 103 15.17 5.41 -4.56
CA ALA A 103 16.44 6.14 -4.49
C ALA A 103 16.48 7.23 -3.38
N GLY A 104 15.39 7.40 -2.63
CA GLY A 104 15.32 8.36 -1.52
C GLY A 104 14.53 9.63 -1.81
N ALA A 105 13.87 9.76 -2.99
CA ALA A 105 12.99 10.89 -3.23
C ALA A 105 11.88 10.97 -2.17
N GLY A 106 11.58 12.18 -1.73
CA GLY A 106 10.56 12.44 -0.72
C GLY A 106 10.97 12.15 0.74
N VAL A 107 12.22 11.77 1.03
CA VAL A 107 12.80 11.91 2.38
C VAL A 107 13.12 13.40 2.60
N GLU A 108 12.56 14.01 3.65
CA GLU A 108 13.09 15.25 4.24
C GLU A 108 13.99 14.91 5.43
#